data_AF-F6Y504-F1
#
_entry.id   AF-F6Y504-F1
#
_cell.length_a   1.000
_cell.length_b   1.000
_cell.length_c   1.000
_cell.angle_alpha   90.00
_cell.angle_beta   90.00
_cell.angle_gamma   90.00
#
_symmetry.space_group_name_H-M   'P 1'
#
loop_
_entity.id
_entity.type
_entity.pdbx_description
1 polymer ?
#
loop_
_entity_poly.entity_id
_entity_poly.type
_entity_poly.pdbx_seq_one_letter_code
_entity_poly.pdbx_strand_id
1 'polypeptide(L)'
;MDSQVVCNYRNCRKVLVTGKAWVTSCSHMFCHDDGERLRAVQDRKCPVCSTQLAGKFDLVQVDINPSESYKSMALCGQKPEVILDICTRAIAFWMFQVRQEKLYKEYESKKLREKYTKIEQYSNKLVSNWKIQSKGLNAELQRTKAEFKELQKQYTEANSLLREKTRELQKLQVSYSAQKRTSIPAPEQRHNHHITSSHSALWPDVEMHERPTPKRSSSVLDDFVMHFGDRPVTPPERDTAAGGFNAEEFCFNASHPPSPFVHFNQAMSVQKNSIKGDGFPRKLF
;
A
#
# COMPACT_ATOMS: atom_id res chain seq x y z
N MET A 1 24.28 18.80 -4.11
CA MET A 1 23.13 18.24 -4.84
C MET A 1 23.11 18.92 -6.18
N ASP A 2 23.60 18.24 -7.21
CA ASP A 2 23.68 18.81 -8.55
C ASP A 2 22.25 18.98 -9.07
N SER A 3 21.85 20.24 -9.28
CA SER A 3 20.56 20.53 -9.88
C SER A 3 20.64 20.03 -11.33
N GLN A 4 19.84 19.03 -11.68
CA GLN A 4 19.79 18.46 -13.02
C GLN A 4 18.50 18.91 -13.70
N VAL A 5 18.59 19.32 -14.97
CA VAL A 5 17.40 19.65 -15.76
C VAL A 5 16.74 18.35 -16.18
N VAL A 6 15.42 18.32 -16.21
CA VAL A 6 14.65 17.18 -16.71
C VAL A 6 13.71 17.64 -17.83
N CYS A 7 13.33 16.72 -18.71
CA CYS A 7 12.29 16.98 -19.70
C CYS A 7 10.99 17.38 -18.98
N ASN A 8 10.43 18.56 -19.30
CA ASN A 8 9.20 19.06 -18.70
C ASN A 8 7.94 18.36 -19.24
N TYR A 9 8.07 17.49 -20.24
CA TYR A 9 6.95 16.65 -20.67
C TYR A 9 6.59 15.66 -19.55
N ARG A 10 5.34 15.77 -19.04
CA ARG A 10 4.89 15.12 -17.79
C ARG A 10 5.13 13.61 -17.75
N ASN A 11 5.01 12.92 -18.88
CA ASN A 11 5.18 11.47 -18.97
C ASN A 11 6.61 11.03 -19.32
N CYS A 12 7.49 11.95 -19.72
CA CYS A 12 8.86 11.60 -20.11
C CYS A 12 9.85 11.78 -18.95
N ARG A 13 9.96 13.01 -18.41
CA ARG A 13 10.78 13.33 -17.23
C ARG A 13 12.24 12.86 -17.31
N LYS A 14 12.74 12.55 -18.51
CA LYS A 14 14.13 12.11 -18.77
C LYS A 14 15.10 13.19 -18.29
N VAL A 15 16.12 12.79 -17.54
CA VAL A 15 17.20 13.69 -17.11
C VAL A 15 18.01 14.13 -18.32
N LEU A 16 18.22 15.44 -18.44
CA LEU A 16 18.92 16.07 -19.55
C LEU A 16 20.36 16.33 -19.13
N VAL A 17 21.25 15.35 -19.36
CA VAL A 17 22.66 15.42 -18.95
C VAL A 17 23.58 15.76 -20.13
N THR A 18 23.33 15.19 -21.30
CA THR A 18 24.17 15.35 -22.49
C THR A 18 23.33 15.42 -23.75
N GLY A 19 23.90 16.03 -24.80
CA GLY A 19 23.31 16.08 -26.13
C GLY A 19 22.30 17.21 -26.33
N LYS A 20 21.47 17.03 -27.35
CA LYS A 20 20.53 18.05 -27.83
C LYS A 20 19.24 18.05 -27.01
N ALA A 21 18.77 19.24 -26.68
CA ALA A 21 17.46 19.48 -26.08
C ALA A 21 16.75 20.62 -26.81
N TRP A 22 15.47 20.77 -26.54
CA TRP A 22 14.64 21.83 -27.10
C TRP A 22 14.15 22.73 -25.99
N VAL A 23 14.31 24.04 -26.14
CA VAL A 23 13.88 25.05 -25.17
C VAL A 23 12.85 25.95 -25.84
N THR A 24 11.82 26.32 -25.09
CA THR A 24 10.75 27.21 -25.55
C THR A 24 10.88 28.60 -24.95
N SER A 25 10.29 29.61 -25.61
CA SER A 25 10.23 30.98 -25.08
C SER A 25 9.48 31.09 -23.76
N CYS A 26 8.53 30.19 -23.50
CA CYS A 26 7.85 30.05 -22.21
C CYS A 26 8.67 29.31 -21.13
N SER A 27 9.98 29.16 -21.34
CA SER A 27 10.92 28.53 -20.40
C SER A 27 10.65 27.05 -20.10
N HIS A 28 10.05 26.30 -21.01
CA HIS A 28 9.99 24.83 -20.91
C HIS A 28 11.05 24.17 -21.78
N MET A 29 11.66 23.10 -21.26
CA MET A 29 12.73 22.32 -21.85
C MET A 29 12.31 20.87 -22.07
N PHE A 30 12.66 20.32 -23.23
CA PHE A 30 12.28 19.00 -23.68
C PHE A 30 13.49 18.21 -24.13
N CYS A 31 13.45 16.88 -23.95
CA CYS A 31 14.45 16.01 -24.54
C CYS A 31 14.40 16.07 -26.07
N HIS A 32 15.43 15.57 -26.75
CA HIS A 32 15.50 15.56 -28.21
C HIS A 32 14.21 14.99 -28.83
N ASP A 33 13.77 13.81 -28.40
CA ASP A 33 12.62 13.10 -28.97
C ASP A 33 11.30 13.87 -28.81
N ASP A 34 11.04 14.40 -27.62
CA ASP A 34 9.82 15.17 -27.32
C ASP A 34 9.81 16.52 -28.06
N GLY A 35 10.95 17.20 -28.09
CA GLY A 35 11.07 18.48 -28.77
C GLY A 35 11.01 18.36 -30.29
N GLU A 36 11.53 17.26 -30.86
CA GLU A 36 11.41 16.98 -32.29
C GLU A 36 9.95 16.74 -32.69
N ARG A 37 9.19 16.02 -31.86
CA ARG A 37 7.73 15.88 -32.04
C ARG A 37 7.03 17.23 -31.97
N LEU A 38 7.37 18.06 -30.98
CA LEU A 38 6.79 19.40 -30.85
C LEU A 38 7.11 20.29 -32.06
N ARG A 39 8.35 20.22 -32.57
CA ARG A 39 8.78 20.98 -33.75
C ARG A 39 7.99 20.62 -35.00
N ALA A 40 7.65 19.35 -35.18
CA ALA A 40 6.94 18.83 -36.34
C ALA A 40 5.45 19.28 -36.41
N VAL A 41 4.88 19.77 -35.31
CA VAL A 41 3.51 20.29 -35.29
C VAL A 41 3.45 21.65 -36.00
N GLN A 42 2.41 21.89 -36.80
CA GLN A 42 2.22 23.17 -37.51
C GLN A 42 1.80 24.29 -36.56
N ASP A 43 0.71 24.11 -35.81
CA ASP A 43 0.21 25.05 -34.80
C ASP A 43 0.76 24.69 -33.41
N ARG A 44 2.05 24.94 -33.21
CA ARG A 44 2.76 24.49 -32.00
C ARG A 44 2.26 25.22 -30.76
N LYS A 45 1.80 24.45 -29.79
CA LYS A 45 1.52 24.92 -28.42
C LYS A 45 2.42 24.18 -27.45
N CYS A 46 2.92 24.90 -26.43
CA CYS A 46 3.70 24.27 -25.38
C CYS A 46 2.85 23.21 -24.67
N PRO A 47 3.29 21.94 -24.57
CA PRO A 47 2.50 20.88 -23.94
C PRO A 47 2.38 21.04 -22.41
N VAL A 48 3.06 22.02 -21.81
CA VAL A 48 3.06 22.24 -20.36
C VAL A 48 2.14 23.40 -19.97
N CYS A 49 2.25 24.54 -20.64
CA CYS A 49 1.50 25.77 -20.32
C CYS A 49 0.56 26.24 -21.43
N SER A 50 0.47 25.52 -22.54
CA SER A 50 -0.39 25.84 -23.70
C SER A 50 -0.06 27.15 -24.42
N THR A 51 1.05 27.82 -24.09
CA THR A 51 1.52 29.01 -24.80
C THR A 51 1.74 28.71 -26.28
N GLN A 52 1.25 29.57 -27.15
CA GLN A 52 1.44 29.50 -28.60
C GLN A 52 2.92 29.73 -28.96
N LEU A 53 3.50 28.88 -29.81
CA LEU A 53 4.92 28.90 -30.20
C LEU A 53 5.08 29.16 -31.71
N ALA A 54 4.61 30.32 -32.17
CA ALA A 54 4.56 30.70 -33.59
C ALA A 54 5.82 31.46 -34.05
N GLY A 55 6.54 32.10 -33.12
CA GLY A 55 7.73 32.90 -33.39
C GLY A 55 8.95 32.07 -33.75
N LYS A 56 9.88 32.70 -34.49
CA LYS A 56 11.13 32.08 -34.95
C LYS A 56 12.02 31.57 -33.79
N PHE A 57 11.96 32.22 -32.64
CA PHE A 57 12.75 31.89 -31.45
C PHE A 57 11.90 31.29 -30.32
N ASP A 58 10.65 30.90 -30.60
CA ASP A 58 9.77 30.31 -29.59
C ASP A 58 10.10 28.85 -29.29
N LEU A 59 10.86 28.19 -30.17
CA LEU A 59 11.34 26.83 -29.99
C LEU A 59 12.74 26.70 -30.60
N VAL A 60 13.74 26.52 -29.75
CA VAL A 60 15.16 26.51 -30.13
C VAL A 60 15.81 25.21 -29.68
N GLN A 61 16.60 24.59 -30.55
CA GLN A 61 17.44 23.46 -30.19
C GLN A 61 18.72 23.98 -29.53
N VAL A 62 19.05 23.42 -28.37
CA VAL A 62 20.25 23.76 -27.59
C VAL A 62 21.08 22.50 -27.36
N ASP A 63 22.38 22.68 -27.23
CA ASP A 63 23.27 21.65 -26.69
C ASP A 63 23.38 21.85 -25.18
N ILE A 64 23.09 20.80 -24.40
CA ILE A 64 23.13 20.83 -22.94
C ILE A 64 24.57 21.00 -22.44
N ASN A 65 25.55 20.49 -23.19
CA ASN A 65 26.96 20.61 -22.85
C ASN A 65 27.77 21.03 -24.07
N PRO A 66 27.71 22.32 -24.45
CA PRO A 66 28.42 22.81 -25.62
C PRO A 66 29.94 22.72 -25.43
N SER A 67 30.69 22.67 -26.54
CA SER A 67 32.16 22.65 -26.50
C SER A 67 32.75 23.92 -25.89
N GLU A 68 33.97 23.83 -25.32
CA GLU A 68 34.70 25.00 -24.80
C GLU A 68 34.94 26.08 -25.86
N SER A 69 35.18 25.67 -27.12
CA SER A 69 35.29 26.58 -28.25
C SER A 69 33.99 27.36 -28.50
N TYR A 70 32.83 26.69 -28.41
CA TYR A 70 31.54 27.36 -28.55
C TYR A 70 31.29 28.34 -27.40
N LYS A 71 31.54 27.92 -26.15
CA LYS A 71 31.40 28.78 -24.96
C LYS A 71 32.25 30.05 -25.09
N SER A 72 33.48 29.92 -25.59
CA SER A 72 34.39 31.05 -25.79
C SER A 72 33.88 32.03 -26.85
N MET A 73 33.31 31.51 -27.95
CA MET A 73 32.89 32.33 -29.09
C MET A 73 31.47 32.89 -28.99
N ALA A 74 30.59 32.26 -28.20
CA ALA A 74 29.15 32.55 -28.18
C ALA A 74 28.81 34.02 -27.88
N LEU A 75 29.65 34.70 -27.08
CA LEU A 75 29.44 36.09 -26.67
C LEU A 75 30.55 37.05 -27.14
N CYS A 76 31.51 36.57 -27.95
CA CYS A 76 32.57 37.41 -28.48
C CYS A 76 32.01 38.57 -29.32
N GLY A 77 32.57 39.77 -29.16
CA GLY A 77 32.18 40.97 -29.89
C GLY A 77 30.93 41.67 -29.35
N GLN A 78 30.29 41.13 -28.30
CA GLN A 78 29.17 41.80 -27.63
C GLN A 78 29.65 42.83 -26.60
N LYS A 79 28.85 43.87 -26.38
CA LYS A 79 29.11 44.85 -25.32
C LYS A 79 28.88 44.22 -23.93
N PRO A 80 29.59 44.66 -22.87
CA PRO A 80 29.42 44.14 -21.52
C PRO A 80 27.96 44.16 -21.03
N GLU A 81 27.19 45.19 -21.38
CA GLU A 81 25.78 45.31 -20.97
C GLU A 81 24.91 44.18 -21.55
N VAL A 82 25.15 43.81 -22.82
CA VAL A 82 24.44 42.72 -23.50
C VAL A 82 24.81 41.38 -22.90
N ILE A 83 26.10 41.17 -22.60
CA ILE A 83 26.60 39.94 -21.96
C ILE A 83 25.91 39.73 -20.61
N LEU A 84 25.85 40.77 -19.78
CA LEU A 84 25.22 40.69 -18.46
C LEU A 84 23.71 40.46 -18.54
N ASP A 85 23.01 41.06 -19.52
CA ASP A 85 21.57 40.80 -19.74
C ASP A 85 21.33 39.32 -20.13
N ILE A 86 22.12 38.78 -21.07
CA ILE A 86 22.03 37.37 -21.48
C ILE A 86 22.28 36.45 -20.28
N CYS A 87 23.34 36.68 -19.52
CA CYS A 87 23.65 35.89 -18.32
C CYS A 87 22.52 35.93 -17.30
N THR A 88 21.94 37.12 -17.05
CA THR A 88 20.82 37.30 -16.12
C THR A 88 19.60 36.47 -16.55
N ARG A 89 19.26 36.49 -17.83
CA ARG A 89 18.14 35.70 -18.38
C ARG A 89 18.40 34.20 -18.32
N ALA A 90 19.62 33.77 -18.63
CA ALA A 90 20.02 32.37 -18.55
C ALA A 90 19.93 31.82 -17.11
N ILE A 91 20.38 32.61 -16.12
CA ILE A 91 20.25 32.27 -14.70
C ILE A 91 18.77 32.21 -14.30
N ALA A 92 17.95 33.18 -14.72
CA ALA A 92 16.52 33.19 -14.41
C ALA A 92 15.80 31.95 -14.98
N PHE A 93 16.13 31.55 -16.21
CA PHE A 93 15.64 30.30 -16.79
C PHE A 93 16.02 29.10 -15.91
N TRP A 94 17.27 29.05 -15.44
CA TRP A 94 17.72 27.92 -14.66
C TRP A 94 17.06 27.85 -13.26
N MET A 95 16.91 29.00 -12.60
CA MET A 95 16.14 29.11 -11.37
C MET A 95 14.67 28.69 -11.55
N PHE A 96 14.07 29.02 -12.69
CA PHE A 96 12.72 28.58 -13.04
C PHE A 96 12.65 27.05 -13.11
N GLN A 97 13.57 26.40 -13.82
CA GLN A 97 13.58 24.92 -13.89
C GLN A 97 13.70 24.27 -12.51
N VAL A 98 14.63 24.75 -11.68
CA VAL A 98 14.84 24.22 -10.33
C VAL A 98 13.59 24.40 -9.46
N ARG A 99 12.93 25.56 -9.56
CA ARG A 99 11.68 25.82 -8.83
C ARG A 99 10.55 24.91 -9.29
N GLN A 100 10.35 24.77 -10.60
CA GLN A 100 9.31 23.90 -11.16
C GLN A 100 9.53 22.44 -10.74
N GLU A 101 10.79 21.98 -10.76
CA GLU A 101 11.14 20.63 -10.34
C GLU A 101 10.87 20.40 -8.84
N LYS A 102 11.18 21.39 -8.00
CA LYS A 102 10.87 21.34 -6.57
C LYS A 102 9.37 21.21 -6.32
N LEU A 103 8.55 22.06 -6.95
CA LEU A 103 7.10 22.03 -6.82
C LEU A 103 6.51 20.69 -7.29
N TYR A 104 7.01 20.16 -8.40
CA TYR A 104 6.60 18.84 -8.90
C TYR A 104 6.90 17.73 -7.88
N LYS A 105 8.13 17.71 -7.33
CA LYS A 105 8.52 16.70 -6.33
C LYS A 105 7.71 16.82 -5.04
N GLU A 106 7.41 18.03 -4.59
CA GLU A 106 6.56 18.28 -3.42
C GLU A 106 5.14 17.77 -3.65
N TYR A 107 4.56 18.02 -4.82
CA TYR A 107 3.24 17.50 -5.19
C TYR A 107 3.21 15.96 -5.23
N GLU A 108 4.16 15.33 -5.92
CA GLU A 108 4.21 13.86 -5.99
C GLU A 108 4.44 13.24 -4.60
N SER A 109 5.27 13.85 -3.77
CA SER A 109 5.46 13.45 -2.36
C SER A 109 4.15 13.54 -1.57
N LYS A 110 3.41 14.65 -1.69
CA LYS A 110 2.11 14.81 -1.02
C LYS A 110 1.11 13.74 -1.46
N LYS A 111 0.99 13.52 -2.77
CA LYS A 111 0.10 12.51 -3.35
C LYS A 111 0.47 11.08 -2.90
N LEU A 112 1.76 10.77 -2.84
CA LEU A 112 2.22 9.47 -2.36
C LEU A 112 1.92 9.29 -0.87
N ARG A 113 2.12 10.32 -0.05
CA ARG A 113 1.79 10.33 1.37
C ARG A 113 0.29 10.10 1.61
N GLU A 114 -0.58 10.74 0.83
CA GLU A 114 -2.03 10.52 0.92
C GLU A 114 -2.43 9.07 0.62
N LYS A 115 -1.82 8.45 -0.40
CA LYS A 115 -2.03 7.02 -0.68
C LYS A 115 -1.53 6.13 0.45
N TYR A 116 -0.35 6.43 0.98
CA TYR A 116 0.23 5.70 2.11
C TYR A 116 -0.68 5.75 3.33
N THR A 117 -1.15 6.95 3.72
CA THR A 117 -2.08 7.12 4.85
C THR A 117 -3.38 6.34 4.65
N LYS A 118 -3.92 6.27 3.43
CA LYS A 118 -5.13 5.46 3.15
C LYS A 118 -4.86 3.96 3.35
N ILE A 119 -3.74 3.46 2.85
CA ILE A 119 -3.34 2.05 3.02
C ILE A 119 -3.10 1.74 4.49
N GLU A 120 -2.39 2.61 5.20
CA GLU A 120 -2.12 2.47 6.64
C GLU A 120 -3.42 2.41 7.46
N GLN A 121 -4.36 3.32 7.19
CA GLN A 121 -5.68 3.30 7.84
C GLN A 121 -6.46 2.01 7.55
N TYR A 122 -6.45 1.53 6.31
CA TYR A 122 -7.09 0.28 5.93
C TYR A 122 -6.47 -0.93 6.64
N SER A 123 -5.14 -1.02 6.63
CA SER A 123 -4.40 -2.07 7.32
C SER A 123 -4.67 -2.08 8.83
N ASN A 124 -4.68 -0.91 9.47
CA ASN A 124 -5.00 -0.79 10.89
C ASN A 124 -6.43 -1.25 11.22
N LYS A 125 -7.41 -0.94 10.35
CA LYS A 125 -8.78 -1.44 10.49
C LYS A 125 -8.84 -2.96 10.38
N LEU A 126 -8.17 -3.56 9.40
CA LEU A 126 -8.10 -5.01 9.25
C LEU A 126 -7.49 -5.66 10.49
N VAL A 127 -6.35 -5.18 10.97
CA VAL A 127 -5.69 -5.70 12.17
C VAL A 127 -6.61 -5.59 13.40
N SER A 128 -7.32 -4.47 13.56
CA SER A 128 -8.28 -4.29 14.65
C SER A 128 -9.43 -5.30 14.57
N ASN A 129 -10.02 -5.46 13.38
CA ASN A 129 -11.11 -6.42 13.16
C ASN A 129 -10.66 -7.86 13.44
N TRP A 130 -9.50 -8.26 12.94
CA TRP A 130 -8.93 -9.59 13.20
C TRP A 130 -8.65 -9.81 14.69
N LYS A 131 -8.16 -8.80 15.42
CA LYS A 131 -7.99 -8.87 16.88
C LYS A 131 -9.33 -9.08 17.60
N ILE A 132 -10.39 -8.39 17.18
CA ILE A 132 -11.74 -8.56 17.77
C ILE A 132 -12.27 -9.96 17.49
N GLN A 133 -12.19 -10.43 16.24
CA GLN A 133 -12.65 -11.78 15.86
C GLN A 133 -11.88 -12.88 16.60
N SER A 134 -10.54 -12.75 16.67
CA SER A 134 -9.69 -13.69 17.39
C SER A 134 -10.06 -13.76 18.89
N LYS A 135 -10.31 -12.60 19.52
CA LYS A 135 -10.80 -12.56 20.91
C LYS A 135 -12.17 -13.23 21.06
N GLY A 136 -13.10 -12.97 20.14
CA GLY A 136 -14.44 -13.55 20.13
C GLY A 136 -14.41 -15.08 20.02
N LEU A 137 -13.70 -15.59 19.01
CA LEU A 137 -13.50 -17.03 18.80
C LEU A 137 -12.81 -17.69 19.99
N ASN A 138 -11.81 -17.04 20.58
CA ASN A 138 -11.15 -17.59 21.77
C ASN A 138 -12.10 -17.64 22.97
N ALA A 139 -12.96 -16.64 23.17
CA ALA A 139 -13.96 -16.65 24.24
C ALA A 139 -15.02 -17.74 24.04
N GLU A 140 -15.49 -17.93 22.81
CA GLU A 140 -16.41 -19.02 22.45
C GLU A 140 -15.76 -20.40 22.67
N LEU A 141 -14.52 -20.58 22.23
CA LEU A 141 -13.75 -21.79 22.47
C LEU A 141 -13.62 -22.12 23.97
N GLN A 142 -13.36 -21.11 24.82
CA GLN A 142 -13.32 -21.34 26.27
C GLN A 142 -14.69 -21.71 26.83
N ARG A 143 -15.77 -21.08 26.35
CA ARG A 143 -17.14 -21.39 26.78
C ARG A 143 -17.54 -22.81 26.42
N THR A 144 -17.40 -23.20 25.15
CA THR A 144 -17.71 -24.56 24.69
C THR A 144 -16.86 -25.60 25.40
N LYS A 145 -15.59 -25.29 25.69
CA LYS A 145 -14.71 -26.17 26.48
C LYS A 145 -15.20 -26.35 27.92
N ALA A 146 -15.76 -25.32 28.55
CA ALA A 146 -16.34 -25.40 29.89
C ALA A 146 -17.64 -26.22 29.87
N GLU A 147 -18.54 -25.95 28.92
CA GLU A 147 -19.79 -26.71 28.72
C GLU A 147 -19.52 -28.20 28.45
N PHE A 148 -18.52 -28.51 27.61
CA PHE A 148 -18.11 -29.89 27.35
C PHE A 148 -17.64 -30.60 28.62
N LYS A 149 -16.84 -29.94 29.47
CA LYS A 149 -16.38 -30.53 30.74
C LYS A 149 -17.55 -30.81 31.68
N GLU A 150 -18.52 -29.91 31.74
CA GLU A 150 -19.72 -30.08 32.57
C GLU A 150 -20.57 -31.24 32.07
N LEU A 151 -20.83 -31.31 30.76
CA LEU A 151 -21.57 -32.42 30.17
C LEU A 151 -20.84 -33.76 30.34
N GLN A 152 -19.51 -33.76 30.24
CA GLN A 152 -18.69 -34.94 30.50
C GLN A 152 -18.85 -35.41 31.95
N LYS A 153 -18.88 -34.49 32.93
CA LYS A 153 -19.13 -34.80 34.33
C LYS A 153 -20.52 -35.41 34.53
N GLN A 154 -21.56 -34.77 34.00
CA GLN A 154 -22.93 -35.28 34.07
C GLN A 154 -23.08 -36.68 33.44
N TYR A 155 -22.42 -36.91 32.30
CA TYR A 155 -22.38 -38.23 31.66
C TYR A 155 -21.74 -39.29 32.57
N THR A 156 -20.60 -38.97 33.20
CA THR A 156 -19.94 -39.90 34.13
C THR A 156 -20.79 -40.21 35.37
N GLU A 157 -21.48 -39.21 35.92
CA GLU A 157 -22.39 -39.37 37.06
C GLU A 157 -23.59 -40.24 36.67
N ALA A 158 -24.25 -39.95 35.55
CA ALA A 158 -25.38 -40.74 35.04
C ALA A 158 -24.98 -42.20 34.79
N ASN A 159 -23.81 -42.44 34.18
CA ASN A 159 -23.29 -43.79 34.00
C ASN A 159 -23.02 -44.52 35.31
N SER A 160 -22.53 -43.80 36.34
CA SER A 160 -22.30 -44.40 37.66
C SER A 160 -23.61 -44.83 38.33
N LEU A 161 -24.65 -44.00 38.25
CA LEU A 161 -25.98 -44.29 38.77
C LEU A 161 -26.65 -45.44 38.00
N LEU A 162 -26.52 -45.46 36.68
CA LEU A 162 -27.01 -46.57 35.86
C LEU A 162 -26.35 -47.88 36.27
N ARG A 163 -25.03 -47.90 36.46
CA ARG A 163 -24.30 -49.08 36.93
C ARG A 163 -24.78 -49.54 38.31
N GLU A 164 -25.06 -48.61 39.22
CA GLU A 164 -25.61 -48.92 40.53
C GLU A 164 -27.02 -49.53 40.43
N LYS A 165 -27.92 -48.91 39.65
CA LYS A 165 -29.28 -49.41 39.42
C LYS A 165 -29.29 -50.78 38.76
N THR A 166 -28.40 -51.02 37.79
CA THR A 166 -28.21 -52.34 37.18
C THR A 166 -27.80 -53.39 38.22
N ARG A 167 -26.88 -53.04 39.15
CA ARG A 167 -26.50 -53.95 40.25
C ARG A 167 -27.67 -54.24 41.19
N GLU A 168 -28.48 -53.23 41.53
CA GLU A 168 -29.68 -53.40 42.36
C GLU A 168 -30.73 -54.29 41.68
N LEU A 169 -31.01 -54.05 40.39
CA LEU A 169 -31.91 -54.88 39.59
C LEU A 169 -31.42 -56.33 39.54
N GLN A 170 -30.12 -56.55 39.34
CA GLN A 170 -29.55 -57.90 39.36
C GLN A 170 -29.76 -58.58 40.72
N LYS A 171 -29.57 -57.86 41.85
CA LYS A 171 -29.85 -58.39 43.20
C LYS A 171 -31.33 -58.76 43.38
N LEU A 172 -32.25 -57.88 42.97
CA LEU A 172 -33.69 -58.11 43.05
C LEU A 172 -34.13 -59.28 42.17
N GLN A 173 -33.54 -59.43 40.98
CA GLN A 173 -33.84 -60.52 40.07
C GLN A 173 -33.39 -61.88 40.66
N VAL A 174 -32.22 -61.91 41.31
CA VAL A 174 -31.75 -63.08 42.05
C VAL A 174 -32.72 -63.43 43.19
N SER A 175 -33.11 -62.46 44.04
CA SER A 175 -34.01 -62.72 45.16
C SER A 175 -35.43 -63.13 44.73
N TYR A 176 -35.98 -62.50 43.70
CA TYR A 176 -37.27 -62.88 43.11
C TYR A 176 -37.24 -64.30 42.56
N SER A 177 -36.17 -64.67 41.84
CA SER A 177 -36.00 -66.04 41.34
C SER A 177 -35.87 -67.07 42.47
N ALA A 178 -35.26 -66.69 43.60
CA ALA A 178 -35.18 -67.54 44.79
C ALA A 178 -36.56 -67.73 45.45
N GLN A 179 -37.34 -66.66 45.62
CA GLN A 179 -38.71 -66.73 46.14
C GLN A 179 -39.62 -67.61 45.26
N LYS A 180 -39.54 -67.44 43.93
CA LYS A 180 -40.30 -68.26 42.98
C LYS A 180 -39.97 -69.75 43.09
N ARG A 181 -38.72 -70.11 43.41
CA ARG A 181 -38.32 -71.51 43.65
C ARG A 181 -38.87 -72.07 44.96
N THR A 182 -39.12 -71.22 45.96
CA THR A 182 -39.68 -71.64 47.26
C THR A 182 -41.21 -71.69 47.30
N SER A 183 -41.91 -71.02 46.38
CA SER A 183 -43.38 -70.88 46.40
C SER A 183 -44.14 -71.79 45.43
N ILE A 184 -43.46 -72.70 44.71
CA ILE A 184 -44.08 -73.66 43.79
C ILE A 184 -44.08 -75.05 44.44
N PRO A 185 -45.25 -75.70 44.71
CA PRO A 185 -45.32 -77.14 44.92
C PRO A 185 -45.00 -77.84 43.59
N ALA A 186 -44.18 -78.88 43.64
CA ALA A 186 -43.69 -79.62 42.48
C ALA A 186 -44.80 -79.97 41.46
N PRO A 187 -44.56 -79.78 40.15
CA PRO A 187 -45.26 -80.54 39.15
C PRO A 187 -44.38 -81.66 38.59
N GLU A 188 -45.08 -82.75 38.38
CA GLU A 188 -44.73 -84.06 37.87
C GLU A 188 -44.04 -84.03 36.48
N GLN A 189 -43.24 -85.06 36.24
CA GLN A 189 -42.45 -85.30 35.03
C GLN A 189 -43.32 -85.30 33.75
N ARG A 190 -42.87 -84.59 32.70
CA ARG A 190 -43.10 -85.00 31.30
C ARG A 190 -41.89 -84.73 30.41
N HIS A 191 -41.69 -85.66 29.50
CA HIS A 191 -40.56 -85.87 28.59
C HIS A 191 -40.35 -84.77 27.52
N ASN A 192 -39.07 -84.54 27.23
CA ASN A 192 -38.36 -84.12 26.00
C ASN A 192 -39.07 -83.31 24.89
N HIS A 193 -38.42 -82.24 24.43
CA HIS A 193 -37.84 -82.17 23.08
C HIS A 193 -36.77 -81.07 22.96
N HIS A 194 -35.79 -81.36 22.11
CA HIS A 194 -34.57 -80.61 21.82
C HIS A 194 -34.88 -79.47 20.85
N ILE A 195 -34.60 -78.20 21.20
CA ILE A 195 -34.39 -77.10 20.23
C ILE A 195 -33.23 -76.23 20.71
N THR A 196 -32.36 -75.92 19.76
CA THR A 196 -31.08 -75.22 19.82
C THR A 196 -31.18 -73.74 20.22
N SER A 197 -30.15 -73.29 20.96
CA SER A 197 -29.45 -72.00 20.88
C SER A 197 -30.27 -70.70 20.70
N SER A 198 -30.33 -69.88 21.74
CA SER A 198 -29.87 -68.47 21.69
C SER A 198 -30.05 -67.80 23.06
N HIS A 199 -28.95 -67.42 23.69
CA HIS A 199 -28.96 -66.42 24.76
C HIS A 199 -29.35 -65.07 24.12
N SER A 200 -30.62 -64.68 24.18
CA SER A 200 -31.01 -63.29 23.93
C SER A 200 -30.89 -62.51 25.23
N ALA A 201 -29.76 -61.84 25.39
CA ALA A 201 -29.62 -60.76 26.35
C ALA A 201 -30.54 -59.62 25.88
N LEU A 202 -31.63 -59.39 26.61
CA LEU A 202 -32.53 -58.26 26.37
C LEU A 202 -31.87 -56.99 26.95
N TRP A 203 -30.79 -56.55 26.32
CA TRP A 203 -30.37 -55.15 26.39
C TRP A 203 -30.88 -54.50 25.12
N PRO A 204 -31.50 -53.31 25.18
CA PRO A 204 -31.52 -52.47 23.99
C PRO A 204 -30.04 -52.23 23.65
N ASP A 205 -29.64 -52.60 22.44
CA ASP A 205 -28.40 -52.12 21.85
C ASP A 205 -28.43 -50.60 21.99
N VAL A 206 -27.63 -50.06 22.92
CA VAL A 206 -27.18 -48.70 22.80
C VAL A 206 -26.17 -48.78 21.67
N GLU A 207 -26.66 -48.61 20.44
CA GLU A 207 -25.79 -48.18 19.35
C GLU A 207 -24.93 -47.06 19.91
N MET A 208 -23.62 -47.31 20.02
CA MET A 208 -22.68 -46.20 20.00
C MET A 208 -22.88 -45.55 18.65
N HIS A 209 -23.81 -44.61 18.58
CA HIS A 209 -23.81 -43.62 17.53
C HIS A 209 -22.40 -43.07 17.53
N GLU A 210 -21.70 -43.32 16.41
CA GLU A 210 -20.43 -42.68 16.13
C GLU A 210 -20.60 -41.21 16.50
N ARG A 211 -19.72 -40.76 17.38
CA ARG A 211 -19.57 -39.35 17.71
C ARG A 211 -19.65 -38.61 16.37
N PRO A 212 -20.57 -37.64 16.18
CA PRO A 212 -20.52 -36.83 14.98
C PRO A 212 -19.11 -36.25 14.95
N THR A 213 -18.31 -36.69 13.99
CA THR A 213 -17.11 -35.95 13.65
C THR A 213 -17.61 -34.53 13.43
N PRO A 214 -16.96 -33.51 14.03
CA PRO A 214 -17.32 -32.16 13.67
C PRO A 214 -17.07 -32.10 12.16
N LYS A 215 -18.16 -32.03 11.38
CA LYS A 215 -18.09 -31.63 9.99
C LYS A 215 -17.40 -30.27 10.06
N ARG A 216 -16.12 -30.26 9.72
CA ARG A 216 -15.41 -29.04 9.39
C ARG A 216 -16.29 -28.42 8.31
N SER A 217 -17.03 -27.38 8.66
CA SER A 217 -17.66 -26.52 7.68
C SER A 217 -16.52 -25.89 6.89
N SER A 218 -16.11 -26.59 5.84
CA SER A 218 -15.16 -26.10 4.84
C SER A 218 -15.90 -25.14 3.92
N SER A 219 -16.38 -24.03 4.46
CA SER A 219 -17.07 -23.02 3.66
C SER A 219 -16.65 -21.58 3.94
N VAL A 220 -15.48 -21.34 4.54
CA VAL A 220 -14.95 -19.95 4.65
C VAL A 220 -13.42 -19.88 4.48
N LEU A 221 -12.80 -20.87 3.83
CA LEU A 221 -11.34 -20.86 3.61
C LEU A 221 -10.91 -21.06 2.14
N ASP A 222 -11.83 -20.93 1.18
CA ASP A 222 -11.48 -20.97 -0.26
C ASP A 222 -11.43 -19.59 -0.94
N ASP A 223 -11.66 -18.50 -0.21
CA ASP A 223 -11.57 -17.14 -0.75
C ASP A 223 -10.39 -16.34 -0.16
N PHE A 224 -9.17 -16.88 -0.16
CA PHE A 224 -7.97 -16.02 -0.18
C PHE A 224 -6.66 -16.78 -0.43
N VAL A 225 -6.36 -17.07 -1.70
CA VAL A 225 -4.98 -17.29 -2.15
C VAL A 225 -4.62 -16.15 -3.10
N MET A 226 -4.05 -15.07 -2.57
CA MET A 226 -3.33 -14.10 -3.39
C MET A 226 -2.05 -14.76 -3.89
N HIS A 227 -2.08 -15.23 -5.14
CA HIS A 227 -0.89 -15.63 -5.89
C HIS A 227 0.00 -14.40 -6.06
N PHE A 228 1.06 -14.28 -5.26
CA PHE A 228 2.24 -13.49 -5.63
C PHE A 228 3.05 -14.32 -6.62
N GLY A 229 2.60 -14.33 -7.87
CA GLY A 229 3.31 -14.93 -9.00
C GLY A 229 3.48 -13.88 -10.08
N ASP A 230 4.72 -13.60 -10.43
CA ASP A 230 5.13 -12.67 -11.47
C ASP A 230 4.36 -12.88 -12.78
N ARG A 231 3.56 -11.89 -13.18
CA ARG A 231 3.15 -11.69 -14.58
C ARG A 231 3.26 -10.21 -14.95
N PRO A 232 3.70 -9.91 -16.19
CA PRO A 232 3.95 -8.55 -16.64
C PRO A 232 2.62 -7.78 -16.73
N VAL A 233 2.60 -6.59 -16.12
CA VAL A 233 1.48 -5.66 -16.17
C VAL A 233 1.36 -5.11 -17.59
N THR A 234 0.36 -5.56 -18.35
CA THR A 234 -0.13 -4.79 -19.50
C THR A 234 -0.97 -3.61 -18.99
N PRO A 235 -0.84 -2.40 -19.55
CA PRO A 235 -1.56 -1.23 -19.05
C PRO A 235 -3.05 -1.33 -19.40
N PRO A 236 -3.97 -0.89 -18.52
CA PRO A 236 -5.36 -0.72 -18.92
C PRO A 236 -5.49 0.48 -19.86
N GLU A 237 -6.19 0.28 -20.96
CA GLU A 237 -6.71 1.34 -21.82
C GLU A 237 -7.52 2.32 -20.96
N ARG A 238 -7.24 3.61 -21.09
CA ARG A 238 -8.00 4.65 -20.38
C ARG A 238 -9.20 5.05 -21.20
N ASP A 239 -10.37 4.80 -20.62
CA ASP A 239 -11.58 5.52 -20.94
C ASP A 239 -11.36 7.03 -20.82
N THR A 240 -11.78 7.72 -21.88
CA THR A 240 -11.81 9.16 -22.02
C THR A 240 -12.91 9.72 -21.14
N ALA A 241 -12.57 10.10 -19.91
CA ALA A 241 -13.44 10.92 -19.06
C ALA A 241 -12.72 12.23 -18.72
N ALA A 242 -13.24 13.30 -19.31
CA ALA A 242 -12.81 14.67 -19.15
C ALA A 242 -12.88 15.12 -17.68
N GLY A 243 -11.71 15.28 -17.06
CA GLY A 243 -11.52 16.08 -15.86
C GLY A 243 -10.57 17.21 -16.24
N GLY A 244 -11.13 18.36 -16.66
CA GLY A 244 -10.38 19.55 -17.00
C GLY A 244 -9.52 20.00 -15.82
N PHE A 245 -8.20 19.96 -15.99
CA PHE A 245 -7.27 20.62 -15.09
C PHE A 245 -7.12 22.06 -15.56
N ASN A 246 -7.58 23.02 -14.74
CA ASN A 246 -7.29 24.44 -14.95
C ASN A 246 -5.77 24.64 -14.87
N ALA A 247 -5.15 24.83 -16.03
CA ALA A 247 -3.74 25.16 -16.19
C ALA A 247 -3.42 26.62 -15.81
N GLU A 248 -4.42 27.39 -15.40
CA GLU A 248 -4.30 28.83 -15.15
C GLU A 248 -3.64 29.18 -13.80
N GLU A 249 -3.64 28.29 -12.81
CA GLU A 249 -3.09 28.62 -11.48
C GLU A 249 -1.55 28.49 -11.36
N PHE A 250 -0.88 27.86 -12.33
CA PHE A 250 0.59 27.66 -12.27
C PHE A 250 1.38 28.47 -13.30
N CYS A 251 0.70 29.19 -14.20
CA CYS A 251 1.32 30.10 -15.15
C CYS A 251 1.04 31.55 -14.72
N PHE A 252 1.74 32.02 -13.70
CA PHE A 252 1.80 33.46 -13.46
C PHE A 252 2.48 34.11 -14.68
N ASN A 253 1.74 35.00 -15.35
CA ASN A 253 2.11 35.76 -16.53
C ASN A 253 3.62 36.02 -16.65
N ALA A 254 4.28 35.32 -17.58
CA ALA A 254 5.65 35.60 -18.00
C ALA A 254 5.70 36.69 -19.07
N SER A 255 4.83 37.71 -18.99
CA SER A 255 4.91 38.86 -19.89
C SER A 255 6.04 39.83 -19.53
N HIS A 256 6.60 39.78 -18.31
CA HIS A 256 7.91 40.36 -17.97
C HIS A 256 8.50 39.66 -16.75
N PRO A 257 9.76 39.19 -16.77
CA PRO A 257 10.42 38.78 -15.53
C PRO A 257 10.63 40.02 -14.64
N PRO A 258 10.21 40.02 -13.36
CA PRO A 258 10.59 41.08 -12.46
C PRO A 258 12.12 41.12 -12.34
N SER A 259 12.70 42.31 -12.50
CA SER A 259 14.13 42.55 -12.40
C SER A 259 14.69 41.97 -11.08
N PRO A 260 15.71 41.09 -11.13
CA PRO A 260 16.29 40.49 -9.93
C PRO A 260 17.13 41.47 -9.09
N PHE A 261 17.33 42.71 -9.55
CA PHE A 261 18.22 43.68 -8.89
C PHE A 261 17.69 44.27 -7.58
N VAL A 262 16.38 44.23 -7.32
CA VAL A 262 15.82 44.88 -6.12
C VAL A 262 16.05 44.04 -4.84
N HIS A 263 16.13 42.71 -4.96
CA HIS A 263 16.32 41.85 -3.78
C HIS A 263 17.78 41.55 -3.44
N PHE A 264 18.71 41.68 -4.38
CA PHE A 264 20.12 41.38 -4.11
C PHE A 264 20.81 42.46 -3.26
N ASN A 265 20.42 43.73 -3.39
CA ASN A 265 21.00 44.84 -2.62
C ASN A 265 20.57 44.87 -1.15
N GLN A 266 19.44 44.25 -0.79
CA GLN A 266 18.95 44.25 0.60
C GLN A 266 19.65 43.21 1.48
N ALA A 267 20.21 42.14 0.88
CA ALA A 267 20.96 41.11 1.60
C ALA A 267 22.42 41.51 1.92
N MET A 268 23.03 42.41 1.14
CA MET A 268 24.41 42.86 1.34
C MET A 268 24.58 43.99 2.37
N SER A 269 23.51 44.72 2.72
CA SER A 269 23.56 45.80 3.72
C SER A 269 23.38 45.33 5.17
N VAL A 270 23.04 44.06 5.42
CA VAL A 270 22.79 43.56 6.80
C VAL A 270 24.06 42.99 7.47
N GLN A 271 25.18 42.84 6.74
CA GLN A 271 26.42 42.26 7.29
C GLN A 271 27.54 43.24 7.67
N LYS A 272 27.29 44.56 7.64
CA LYS A 272 28.25 45.56 8.16
C LYS A 272 27.76 46.15 9.47
N ASN A 273 27.82 45.37 10.55
CA ASN A 273 27.92 45.89 11.93
C ASN A 273 28.12 44.74 12.92
N SER A 274 29.37 44.28 13.07
CA SER A 274 29.94 43.87 14.36
C SER A 274 31.36 43.38 14.09
N ILE A 275 32.36 44.04 14.67
CA ILE A 275 33.60 43.50 15.26
C ILE A 275 34.43 44.75 15.63
N LYS A 276 34.40 45.11 16.91
CA LYS A 276 35.35 46.02 17.58
C LYS A 276 36.14 45.19 18.60
N GLY A 277 37.46 45.42 18.67
CA GLY A 277 38.38 44.99 19.73
C GLY A 277 38.86 43.53 19.63
N ASP A 278 40.14 43.16 19.75
CA ASP A 278 41.26 43.82 20.43
C ASP A 278 42.64 43.38 19.86
N GLY A 279 43.59 44.33 19.92
CA GLY A 279 45.02 44.21 20.26
C GLY A 279 45.92 43.05 19.75
N PHE A 280 46.83 43.40 18.82
CA PHE A 280 48.31 43.23 18.78
C PHE A 280 49.02 42.10 19.61
N PRO A 281 50.25 41.63 19.24
CA PRO A 281 51.24 42.32 18.40
C PRO A 281 52.01 41.51 17.32
N ARG A 282 52.68 42.32 16.48
CA ARG A 282 53.71 42.01 15.48
C ARG A 282 54.90 41.21 16.01
N LYS A 283 55.42 40.28 15.20
CA LYS A 283 56.85 40.00 14.95
C LYS A 283 56.94 39.60 13.46
N LEU A 284 57.60 40.41 12.62
CA LEU A 284 59.00 40.25 12.21
C LEU A 284 59.31 38.81 11.78
N PHE A 285 59.25 38.53 10.49
CA PHE A 285 60.38 38.26 9.59
C PHE A 285 59.94 38.43 8.14
#